data_AF-A0A914EC40-F1
#
_entry.id   AF-A0A914EC40-F1
#
_cell.length_a   1.000
_cell.length_b   1.000
_cell.length_c   1.000
_cell.angle_alpha   90.00
_cell.angle_beta   90.00
_cell.angle_gamma   90.00
#
_symmetry.space_group_name_H-M   'P 1'
#
loop_
_entity.id
_entity.type
_entity.pdbx_description
1 polymer ?
#
loop_
_entity_poly.entity_id
_entity_poly.type
_entity_poly.pdbx_seq_one_letter_code
_entity_poly.pdbx_strand_id
1 'polypeptide(L)'
;MKGFNVGVIDAEGVPDVSLAYGITAAPTVVIFKDGKEVEKLNGFHPTEVKNAITKHSFGTGIVKESEPEVKEDLNERLKRLINHSRLTLFMKGSTGTERIQRLADISPTIFGW
;
A
#
# COMPACT_ATOMS: atom_id res chain seq x y z
N MET A 1 27.01 -20.34 3.51
CA MET A 1 25.71 -20.06 2.86
C MET A 1 25.93 -18.95 1.85
N LYS A 2 25.69 -19.17 0.56
CA LYS A 2 25.70 -18.07 -0.41
C LYS A 2 24.52 -17.16 -0.07
N GLY A 3 24.81 -15.94 0.41
CA GLY A 3 23.82 -14.91 0.64
C GLY A 3 23.24 -14.39 -0.68
N PHE A 4 22.16 -13.61 -0.59
CA PHE A 4 21.63 -12.88 -1.74
C PHE A 4 22.52 -11.68 -2.07
N ASN A 5 22.56 -11.29 -3.34
CA ASN A 5 23.25 -10.08 -3.77
C ASN A 5 22.28 -8.90 -3.70
N VAL A 6 22.77 -7.75 -3.24
CA VAL A 6 22.01 -6.49 -3.22
C VAL A 6 22.77 -5.48 -4.07
N GLY A 7 22.04 -4.81 -4.96
CA GLY A 7 22.52 -3.67 -5.72
C GLY A 7 21.61 -2.48 -5.47
N VAL A 8 22.18 -1.28 -5.58
CA VAL A 8 21.43 -0.02 -5.56
C VAL A 8 21.67 0.65 -6.89
N ILE A 9 20.60 1.19 -7.46
CA ILE A 9 20.65 1.91 -8.72
C ILE A 9 19.87 3.21 -8.55
N ASP A 10 20.42 4.29 -9.12
CA ASP A 10 19.73 5.58 -9.14
C ASP A 10 18.62 5.55 -10.20
N ALA A 11 17.37 5.58 -9.75
CA ALA A 11 16.22 5.50 -10.63
C ALA A 11 16.11 6.72 -11.57
N GLU A 12 16.62 7.88 -11.18
CA GLU A 12 16.59 9.11 -11.99
C GLU A 12 17.76 9.17 -12.97
N GLY A 13 18.92 8.63 -12.58
CA GLY A 13 20.11 8.55 -13.42
C GLY A 13 20.04 7.53 -14.57
N VAL A 14 19.13 6.54 -14.50
CA VAL A 14 18.91 5.54 -15.55
C VAL A 14 17.42 5.31 -15.87
N PRO A 15 16.79 6.22 -16.65
CA PRO A 15 15.37 6.16 -16.93
C PRO A 15 14.94 4.90 -17.71
N ASP A 16 15.81 4.33 -18.54
CA ASP A 16 15.51 3.12 -19.31
C ASP A 16 15.25 1.91 -18.40
N VAL A 17 16.03 1.77 -17.32
CA VAL A 17 15.87 0.70 -16.34
C VAL A 17 14.59 0.92 -15.53
N SER A 18 14.35 2.16 -15.11
CA SER A 18 13.13 2.54 -14.40
C SER A 18 11.87 2.23 -15.22
N LEU A 19 11.88 2.54 -16.52
CA LEU A 19 10.78 2.23 -17.43
C LEU A 19 10.61 0.72 -17.64
N ALA A 20 11.72 0.00 -17.88
CA ALA A 20 11.70 -1.45 -18.10
C ALA A 20 11.09 -2.22 -16.92
N TYR A 21 11.30 -1.74 -15.69
CA TYR A 21 10.73 -2.33 -14.48
C TYR A 21 9.52 -1.56 -13.93
N GLY A 22 8.98 -0.58 -14.64
CA GLY A 22 7.78 0.17 -14.23
C GLY A 22 7.92 0.89 -12.89
N ILE A 23 9.09 1.46 -12.60
CA ILE A 23 9.36 2.23 -11.38
C ILE A 23 8.69 3.60 -11.50
N THR A 24 7.68 3.85 -10.67
CA THR A 24 6.92 5.11 -10.66
C THR A 24 7.32 6.05 -9.52
N ALA A 25 7.95 5.51 -8.48
CA ALA A 25 8.43 6.26 -7.32
C ALA A 25 9.70 5.62 -6.74
N ALA A 26 10.61 6.46 -6.25
CA ALA A 26 11.75 6.03 -5.46
C ALA A 26 11.47 6.27 -3.95
N PRO A 27 11.96 5.40 -3.05
CA PRO A 27 12.66 4.14 -3.31
C PRO A 27 11.69 3.02 -3.72
N THR A 28 12.14 2.07 -4.55
CA THR A 28 11.41 0.82 -4.87
C THR A 28 12.39 -0.34 -4.82
N VAL A 29 12.01 -1.45 -4.19
CA VAL A 29 12.82 -2.67 -4.09
C VAL A 29 12.28 -3.69 -5.10
N VAL A 30 13.14 -4.19 -5.97
CA VAL A 30 12.81 -5.26 -6.94
C VAL A 30 13.63 -6.50 -6.59
N ILE A 31 12.96 -7.64 -6.46
CA ILE A 31 13.56 -8.92 -6.08
C ILE A 31 13.62 -9.81 -7.31
N PHE A 32 14.82 -10.35 -7.57
CA PHE A 32 15.07 -11.27 -8.65
C PHE A 32 15.43 -12.66 -8.12
N LYS A 33 14.87 -13.69 -8.74
CA LYS A 33 15.23 -15.10 -8.53
C LYS A 33 15.46 -15.77 -9.87
N ASP A 34 16.59 -16.46 -10.02
CA ASP A 34 16.97 -17.14 -11.26
C ASP A 34 16.91 -16.23 -12.51
N GLY A 35 17.28 -14.95 -12.32
CA GLY A 35 17.28 -13.93 -13.38
C GLY A 35 15.89 -13.35 -13.73
N LYS A 36 14.84 -13.74 -13.01
CA LYS A 36 13.47 -13.25 -13.22
C LYS A 36 12.98 -12.41 -12.06
N GLU A 37 12.25 -11.34 -12.36
CA GLU A 37 11.53 -10.55 -11.36
C GLU A 37 10.47 -11.44 -10.69
N VAL A 38 10.49 -11.50 -9.35
CA VAL A 38 9.53 -12.30 -8.57
C VAL A 38 8.66 -11.48 -7.64
N GLU A 39 9.14 -10.31 -7.21
CA GLU A 39 8.39 -9.43 -6.30
C GLU A 39 8.92 -8.00 -6.40
N LYS A 40 8.02 -7.03 -6.21
CA LYS A 40 8.31 -5.59 -6.24
C LYS A 40 7.63 -4.93 -5.05
N LEU A 41 8.36 -4.10 -4.33
CA LEU A 41 7.89 -3.40 -3.14
C LEU A 41 8.08 -1.90 -3.34
N ASN A 42 6.98 -1.14 -3.30
CA ASN A 42 7.02 0.31 -3.36
C ASN A 42 7.43 0.87 -2.00
N GLY A 43 8.42 1.76 -1.97
CA GLY A 43 9.03 2.24 -0.74
C GLY A 43 10.06 1.26 -0.16
N PHE A 44 10.48 1.54 1.07
CA PHE A 44 11.40 0.69 1.81
C PHE A 44 10.81 0.37 3.19
N HIS A 45 10.21 -0.82 3.31
CA HIS A 45 9.69 -1.33 4.58
C HIS A 45 10.52 -2.55 5.02
N PRO A 46 11.34 -2.45 6.08
CA PRO A 46 12.24 -3.52 6.50
C PRO A 46 11.56 -4.87 6.73
N THR A 47 10.36 -4.86 7.32
CA THR A 47 9.57 -6.06 7.61
C THR A 47 9.12 -6.75 6.32
N GLU A 48 8.61 -5.98 5.35
CA GLU A 48 8.13 -6.51 4.07
C GLU A 48 9.29 -7.08 3.25
N VAL A 49 10.41 -6.36 3.19
CA VAL A 49 11.63 -6.83 2.49
C VAL A 49 12.14 -8.13 3.12
N LYS A 50 12.19 -8.24 4.45
CA LYS A 50 12.60 -9.48 5.14
C LYS A 50 11.66 -10.64 4.83
N ASN A 51 10.36 -10.40 4.84
CA ASN A 51 9.35 -11.41 4.54
C ASN A 51 9.48 -11.90 3.10
N ALA A 52 9.63 -10.96 2.15
CA ALA A 52 9.83 -11.23 0.74
C ALA A 52 11.11 -12.06 0.48
N ILE A 53 12.24 -11.67 1.07
CA ILE A 53 13.50 -12.43 0.96
C ILE A 53 13.33 -13.84 1.53
N THR A 54 12.70 -13.98 2.69
CA THR A 54 12.51 -15.30 3.32
C THR A 54 11.61 -16.19 2.45
N LYS A 55 10.51 -15.64 1.95
CA LYS A 55 9.56 -16.29 1.05
C LYS A 55 10.23 -16.79 -0.23
N HIS A 56 11.11 -16.00 -0.82
CA HIS A 56 11.73 -16.33 -2.11
C HIS A 56 13.05 -17.12 -1.98
N SER A 57 13.72 -17.08 -0.82
CA SER A 57 14.99 -17.79 -0.56
C SER A 57 14.80 -19.26 -0.17
N PHE A 58 13.75 -19.58 0.59
CA PHE A 58 13.46 -20.94 1.02
C PHE A 58 12.34 -21.51 0.15
N GLY A 59 12.69 -22.37 -0.81
CA GLY A 59 11.72 -22.96 -1.75
C GLY A 59 10.60 -23.71 -1.02
N THR A 60 9.36 -23.34 -1.35
CA THR A 60 8.09 -24.07 -1.19
C THR A 60 7.92 -24.86 0.11
N GLY A 61 7.22 -24.29 1.09
CA GLY A 61 6.87 -25.04 2.29
C GLY A 61 5.94 -24.40 3.31
N ILE A 62 5.34 -23.23 3.06
CA ILE A 62 4.08 -22.86 3.70
C ILE A 62 3.26 -22.14 2.64
N VAL A 63 2.28 -22.86 2.10
CA VAL A 63 1.07 -22.25 1.57
C VAL A 63 0.58 -21.37 2.73
N LYS A 64 0.86 -20.07 2.71
CA LYS A 64 -0.12 -19.17 3.29
C LYS A 64 -1.28 -19.28 2.34
N GLU A 65 -2.15 -20.22 2.70
CA GLU A 65 -3.58 -20.08 2.58
C GLU A 65 -3.83 -18.59 2.46
N SER A 66 -4.43 -18.18 1.35
CA SER A 66 -5.30 -17.03 1.38
C SER A 66 -6.20 -17.26 2.58
N GLU A 67 -5.75 -16.79 3.74
CA GLU A 67 -6.51 -16.64 4.95
C GLU A 67 -7.81 -16.05 4.43
N PRO A 68 -8.94 -16.74 4.64
CA PRO A 68 -10.16 -16.44 3.92
C PRO A 68 -10.30 -14.95 3.98
N GLU A 69 -10.33 -14.28 2.82
CA GLU A 69 -10.73 -12.89 2.75
C GLU A 69 -12.14 -12.91 3.32
N VAL A 70 -12.24 -12.82 4.64
CA VAL A 70 -13.44 -12.41 5.34
C VAL A 70 -13.54 -11.00 4.85
N LYS A 71 -14.32 -10.84 3.77
CA LYS A 71 -14.73 -9.55 3.26
C LYS A 71 -15.43 -8.89 4.45
N GLU A 72 -14.65 -8.15 5.23
CA GLU A 72 -15.13 -7.41 6.39
C GLU A 72 -16.30 -6.58 5.89
N ASP A 73 -17.46 -6.73 6.52
CA ASP A 73 -18.62 -5.95 6.13
C ASP A 73 -18.25 -4.47 6.17
N LEU A 74 -18.58 -3.72 5.13
CA LEU A 74 -18.17 -2.33 4.99
C LEU A 74 -18.58 -1.52 6.23
N ASN A 75 -19.73 -1.82 6.82
CA ASN A 75 -20.21 -1.11 8.00
C ASN A 75 -19.40 -1.45 9.25
N GLU A 76 -18.90 -2.68 9.39
CA GLU A 76 -18.01 -3.05 10.50
C GLU A 76 -16.67 -2.32 10.40
N ARG A 77 -16.10 -2.27 9.20
CA ARG A 77 -14.86 -1.52 8.94
C ARG A 77 -15.04 -0.03 9.21
N LEU A 78 -16.15 0.56 8.75
CA LEU A 78 -16.46 1.97 8.98
C LEU A 78 -16.63 2.26 10.48
N LYS A 79 -17.38 1.43 11.21
CA LYS A 79 -17.56 1.57 12.67
C LYS A 79 -16.23 1.53 13.41
N ARG A 80 -15.34 0.59 13.07
CA ARG A 80 -14.01 0.49 13.65
C ARG A 80 -13.18 1.75 13.41
N LEU A 81 -13.22 2.28 12.20
CA LEU A 81 -12.44 3.44 11.82
C LEU A 81 -12.93 4.74 12.48
N ILE A 82 -14.25 4.94 12.54
CA ILE A 82 -14.88 6.11 13.17
C ILE A 82 -14.51 6.20 14.65
N ASN A 83 -14.49 5.06 15.33
CA ASN A 83 -14.25 4.98 16.77
C ASN A 83 -12.76 4.96 17.16
N HIS A 84 -11.85 4.78 16.20
CA HIS A 84 -10.42 4.74 16.47
C HIS A 84 -9.83 6.14 16.75
N SER A 85 -10.36 7.18 16.11
CA SER A 85 -9.93 8.57 16.30
C SER A 85 -10.91 9.37 17.15
N ARG A 86 -10.39 10.23 18.03
CA ARG A 86 -11.22 11.13 18.86
C ARG A 86 -11.99 12.18 18.03
N LEU A 87 -11.55 12.43 16.80
CA LEU A 87 -12.15 13.36 15.84
C LEU A 87 -12.08 12.71 14.46
N THR A 88 -13.22 12.67 13.75
CA THR A 88 -13.35 12.04 12.43
C THR A 88 -14.12 12.98 11.51
N LEU A 89 -13.53 13.36 10.38
CA LEU A 89 -14.17 14.22 9.37
C LEU A 89 -14.98 13.37 8.38
N PHE A 90 -16.28 13.61 8.29
CA PHE A 90 -17.14 12.98 7.29
C PHE A 90 -17.36 13.95 6.13
N MET A 91 -16.92 13.56 4.93
CA MET A 91 -17.19 14.30 3.71
C MET A 91 -18.29 13.60 2.92
N LYS A 92 -19.39 14.28 2.64
CA LYS A 92 -20.46 13.78 1.77
C LYS A 92 -20.24 14.36 0.37
N GLY A 93 -19.92 13.51 -0.60
CA GLY A 93 -19.79 13.89 -2.01
C GLY A 93 -20.28 12.78 -2.92
N SER A 94 -21.14 13.10 -3.88
CA SER A 94 -21.48 12.23 -5.00
C SER A 94 -20.65 12.67 -6.21
N THR A 95 -19.96 11.75 -6.89
CA THR A 95 -19.14 12.00 -8.09
C THR A 95 -19.96 12.31 -9.35
N GLY A 96 -21.10 13.00 -9.19
CA GLY A 96 -22.07 13.26 -10.24
C GLY A 96 -22.25 14.72 -10.64
N THR A 97 -21.62 15.68 -9.96
CA THR A 97 -21.68 17.09 -10.38
C THR A 97 -20.53 17.87 -9.79
N GLU A 98 -19.81 18.53 -10.68
CA GLU A 98 -18.70 19.42 -10.39
C GLU A 98 -19.19 20.60 -9.54
N ARG A 99 -18.82 20.61 -8.25
CA ARG A 99 -18.59 21.82 -7.44
C ARG A 99 -18.22 21.47 -6.01
N ILE A 100 -16.92 21.48 -5.74
CA ILE A 100 -16.37 21.80 -4.43
C ILE A 100 -16.75 23.28 -4.17
N GLN A 101 -17.98 23.52 -3.73
CA GLN A 101 -18.36 24.84 -3.24
C GLN A 101 -17.79 24.98 -1.83
N ARG A 102 -16.94 25.98 -1.70
CA ARG A 102 -16.16 26.33 -0.51
C ARG A 102 -16.98 26.32 0.77
N LEU A 103 -16.30 25.91 1.84
CA LEU A 103 -16.63 26.12 3.25
C LEU A 103 -17.10 27.56 3.53
N ALA A 104 -18.40 27.78 3.43
CA ALA A 104 -19.08 28.94 3.97
C ALA A 104 -20.55 28.56 4.12
N ASP A 105 -20.84 27.72 5.12
CA ASP A 105 -22.14 27.66 5.81
C ASP A 105 -21.95 26.74 7.03
N ILE A 106 -21.25 27.27 8.04
CA ILE A 106 -21.37 26.74 9.40
C ILE A 106 -22.77 27.14 9.87
N SER A 107 -23.72 26.22 9.79
CA SER A 107 -24.94 26.30 10.60
C SER A 107 -24.71 25.56 11.92
N PRO A 108 -24.80 26.23 13.08
CA PRO A 108 -24.48 25.65 14.37
C PRO A 108 -25.69 24.89 14.90
N THR A 109 -26.03 23.73 14.34
CA THR A 109 -27.16 22.95 14.89
C THR A 109 -27.08 21.47 14.57
N ILE A 110 -26.02 20.77 14.97
CA ILE A 110 -26.13 19.31 15.18
C ILE A 110 -25.08 18.83 16.19
N PHE A 111 -25.23 19.29 17.42
CA PHE A 111 -24.96 18.46 18.60
C PHE A 111 -26.33 18.18 19.22
N GLY A 112 -26.79 16.94 19.13
CA GLY A 112 -28.09 16.51 19.62
C GLY A 112 -28.17 14.99 19.55
N TRP A 113 -27.86 14.38 20.70
CA TRP A 113 -28.11 13.01 21.19
C TRP A 113 -28.26 11.88 20.16
#